data_AF-A0A7R9ABT4-F1
#
_entry.id   AF-A0A7R9ABT4-F1
#
_cell.length_a   1.000
_cell.length_b   1.000
_cell.length_c   1.000
_cell.angle_alpha   90.00
_cell.angle_beta   90.00
_cell.angle_gamma   90.00
#
_symmetry.space_group_name_H-M   'P 1'
#
loop_
_entity.id
_entity.type
_entity.pdbx_description
1 polymer ?
#
loop_
_entity_poly.entity_id
_entity_poly.type
_entity_poly.pdbx_seq_one_letter_code
_entity_poly.pdbx_strand_id
1 'polypeptide(L)'
;MIQALESTPIHGRDNIGGTLDEMMLDLQTKAQEHAKQIEQLMTEIENLRNDGKILRDDNKKLKNNFENIRKDHENLKSSFQEHLRERDKLKLQLNTTEGRLQYLEAISLQIAPQTCQTLADLGVTQTGKYFVDPDGVSIGDAPIKVLCDMETDPVSTIVLHDSMADTMIDPCAGPGCYRRKIKYDASLKQMVALINQSTHCSQEIRFDCLSTALSIGERRQAWWVDRHGNPQDYWDGSNGEKHVCRCGLSNNCTDKALSCNCDAKAPQWESDSGAIINRTSLPLTELRFGGLQFAGQKAKYTLGGLACRGKASSSSENPAESCSSLRRTGNTRSGYYLIQKKNGRLDVVLCRMDFEDSDAGFQLDTGARIIVKGVYFDAYLTSHLHKEGVITFSGTVVNIGNGMVSSTGIFTAPLDGIYAFHFHYLGYGDVSTRVDLRRNRVIKGAMVARPNESEIPSQAIFLSLNLGDEIDWRRIIQLRRASQPRLVFGTIVSELEASEPIEARLLADDSFPKRLAQTAMGVDCLLSQTELIEEAGAEVVELLAHTWR
;
A
#
# COMPACT_ATOMS: atom_id res chain seq x y z
N MET A 1 19.57 114.20 -12.95
CA MET A 1 19.24 115.48 -13.63
C MET A 1 20.57 116.22 -13.74
N ILE A 2 21.34 115.98 -14.79
CA ILE A 2 21.18 116.44 -16.20
C ILE A 2 21.79 117.84 -16.35
N GLN A 3 22.71 117.96 -17.32
CA GLN A 3 23.44 119.18 -17.64
C GLN A 3 22.50 120.24 -18.23
N ALA A 4 22.61 121.47 -17.73
CA ALA A 4 22.22 122.69 -18.42
C ALA A 4 22.99 123.87 -17.81
N LEU A 5 23.20 124.93 -18.61
CA LEU A 5 23.74 126.23 -18.17
C LEU A 5 25.21 126.28 -17.73
N GLU A 6 26.13 125.83 -18.60
CA GLU A 6 27.32 126.65 -18.83
C GLU A 6 26.95 127.84 -19.75
N SER A 7 27.71 128.94 -19.69
CA SER A 7 27.53 130.17 -20.49
C SER A 7 26.30 131.08 -20.24
N THR A 8 25.96 131.27 -18.94
CA THR A 8 25.78 132.58 -18.22
C THR A 8 24.84 133.70 -18.72
N PRO A 9 24.25 134.55 -17.82
CA PRO A 9 24.42 134.71 -16.34
C PRO A 9 23.04 134.62 -15.58
N ILE A 10 22.72 135.07 -14.34
CA ILE A 10 23.38 135.89 -13.26
C ILE A 10 23.13 135.23 -11.85
N HIS A 11 22.73 135.97 -10.79
CA HIS A 11 22.88 135.58 -9.36
C HIS A 11 21.80 136.15 -8.39
N GLY A 12 21.67 135.59 -7.16
CA GLY A 12 21.02 136.22 -5.96
C GLY A 12 20.09 135.31 -5.12
N ARG A 13 20.20 135.24 -3.78
CA ARG A 13 19.35 134.39 -2.90
C ARG A 13 19.46 134.58 -1.35
N ASP A 14 18.47 134.01 -0.64
CA ASP A 14 18.42 133.43 0.74
C ASP A 14 18.65 134.21 2.07
N ASN A 15 17.80 133.91 3.09
CA ASN A 15 18.05 133.96 4.56
C ASN A 15 16.84 133.42 5.40
N ILE A 16 16.95 132.31 6.17
CA ILE A 16 15.91 131.76 7.09
C ILE A 16 16.54 130.91 8.24
N GLY A 17 15.91 130.82 9.44
CA GLY A 17 16.20 129.81 10.49
C GLY A 17 15.19 129.81 11.67
N GLY A 18 15.13 128.75 12.52
CA GLY A 18 14.27 128.71 13.73
C GLY A 18 14.09 127.36 14.47
N THR A 19 13.40 127.42 15.63
CA THR A 19 12.68 126.34 16.39
C THR A 19 13.35 124.96 16.61
N LEU A 20 14.63 124.88 17.01
CA LEU A 20 15.38 123.62 16.87
C LEU A 20 15.40 122.65 18.08
N ASP A 21 15.45 123.14 19.32
CA ASP A 21 15.93 122.30 20.44
C ASP A 21 14.89 121.34 21.08
N GLU A 22 13.62 121.72 21.22
CA GLU A 22 12.59 120.78 21.72
C GLU A 22 12.37 119.62 20.73
N MET A 23 12.47 119.90 19.42
CA MET A 23 12.41 118.89 18.37
C MET A 23 13.54 117.86 18.50
N MET A 24 14.73 118.28 18.95
CA MET A 24 15.89 117.40 19.14
C MET A 24 15.68 116.36 20.25
N LEU A 25 14.99 116.70 21.35
CA LEU A 25 14.78 115.77 22.47
C LEU A 25 13.71 114.71 22.17
N ASP A 26 12.62 115.12 21.51
CA ASP A 26 11.60 114.19 20.99
C ASP A 26 12.19 113.24 19.92
N LEU A 27 13.05 113.77 19.03
CA LEU A 27 13.83 112.97 18.09
C LEU A 27 14.74 111.96 18.79
N GLN A 28 15.44 112.35 19.87
CA GLN A 28 16.30 111.42 20.62
C GLN A 28 15.51 110.30 21.32
N THR A 29 14.37 110.61 21.92
CA THR A 29 13.53 109.61 22.61
C THR A 29 12.95 108.61 21.60
N LYS A 30 12.42 109.10 20.47
CA LYS A 30 11.93 108.24 19.37
C LYS A 30 13.06 107.42 18.74
N ALA A 31 14.26 107.98 18.61
CA ALA A 31 15.42 107.23 18.13
C ALA A 31 15.81 106.07 19.06
N GLN A 32 15.75 106.26 20.39
CA GLN A 32 15.99 105.18 21.36
C GLN A 32 14.91 104.09 21.31
N GLU A 33 13.63 104.47 21.19
CA GLU A 33 12.53 103.50 21.13
C GLU A 33 12.55 102.71 19.80
N HIS A 34 12.81 103.38 18.67
CA HIS A 34 13.05 102.71 17.39
C HIS A 34 14.28 101.78 17.44
N ALA A 35 15.38 102.20 18.08
CA ALA A 35 16.58 101.34 18.21
C ALA A 35 16.26 100.05 18.99
N LYS A 36 15.47 100.13 20.07
CA LYS A 36 15.02 98.97 20.84
C LYS A 36 14.08 98.05 20.03
N GLN A 37 13.16 98.62 19.24
CA GLN A 37 12.32 97.85 18.33
C GLN A 37 13.15 97.14 17.24
N ILE A 38 14.19 97.80 16.71
CA ILE A 38 15.11 97.21 15.73
C ILE A 38 15.91 96.05 16.36
N GLU A 39 16.43 96.19 17.58
CA GLU A 39 17.14 95.10 18.29
C GLU A 39 16.22 93.88 18.52
N GLN A 40 14.97 94.13 18.88
CA GLN A 40 13.96 93.08 19.08
C GLN A 40 13.61 92.37 17.74
N LEU A 41 13.41 93.12 16.66
CA LEU A 41 13.19 92.59 15.30
C LEU A 41 14.40 91.81 14.77
N MET A 42 15.64 92.28 15.03
CA MET A 42 16.87 91.58 14.64
C MET A 42 16.98 90.21 15.32
N THR A 43 16.60 90.15 16.61
CA THR A 43 16.55 88.89 17.37
C THR A 43 15.50 87.93 16.80
N GLU A 44 14.32 88.44 16.43
CA GLU A 44 13.25 87.65 15.80
C GLU A 44 13.65 87.13 14.41
N ILE A 45 14.31 87.96 13.59
CA ILE A 45 14.87 87.57 12.29
C ILE A 45 15.92 86.45 12.44
N GLU A 46 16.77 86.48 13.46
CA GLU A 46 17.76 85.43 13.70
C GLU A 46 17.12 84.11 14.17
N ASN A 47 16.08 84.17 15.00
CA ASN A 47 15.27 82.99 15.35
C ASN A 47 14.61 82.37 14.12
N LEU A 48 13.90 83.16 13.31
CA LEU A 48 13.26 82.71 12.06
C LEU A 48 14.28 82.14 11.05
N ARG A 49 15.51 82.66 11.04
CA ARG A 49 16.62 82.14 10.21
C ARG A 49 17.09 80.76 10.68
N ASN A 50 17.09 80.51 11.99
CA ASN A 50 17.42 79.22 12.59
C ASN A 50 16.30 78.19 12.38
N ASP A 51 15.03 78.55 12.60
CA ASP A 51 13.88 77.69 12.30
C ASP A 51 13.84 77.32 10.81
N GLY A 52 14.06 78.29 9.93
CA GLY A 52 14.20 78.07 8.50
C GLY A 52 15.37 77.14 8.12
N LYS A 53 16.39 76.98 8.98
CA LYS A 53 17.46 75.97 8.80
C LYS A 53 17.01 74.59 9.25
N ILE A 54 16.40 74.48 10.43
CA ILE A 54 15.85 73.22 10.95
C ILE A 54 14.84 72.63 9.95
N LEU A 55 13.91 73.43 9.45
CA LEU A 55 12.92 73.04 8.45
C LEU A 55 13.54 72.55 7.12
N ARG A 56 14.71 73.05 6.72
CA ARG A 56 15.44 72.55 5.53
C ARG A 56 16.09 71.19 5.80
N ASP A 57 16.73 71.02 6.96
CA ASP A 57 17.38 69.77 7.34
C ASP A 57 16.35 68.66 7.59
N ASP A 58 15.19 68.97 8.17
CA ASP A 58 14.09 68.02 8.35
C ASP A 58 13.38 67.65 7.04
N ASN A 59 13.18 68.59 6.11
CA ASN A 59 12.71 68.27 4.74
C ASN A 59 13.68 67.29 4.04
N LYS A 60 14.99 67.46 4.24
CA LYS A 60 16.01 66.55 3.69
C LYS A 60 15.94 65.15 4.30
N LYS A 61 15.72 65.03 5.62
CA LYS A 61 15.44 63.74 6.29
C LYS A 61 14.16 63.10 5.74
N LEU A 62 13.08 63.88 5.64
CA LEU A 62 11.76 63.40 5.19
C LEU A 62 11.83 62.85 3.75
N LYS A 63 12.55 63.52 2.85
CA LYS A 63 12.78 63.05 1.49
C LYS A 63 13.55 61.72 1.45
N ASN A 64 14.62 61.58 2.24
CA ASN A 64 15.38 60.33 2.32
C ASN A 64 14.52 59.18 2.87
N ASN A 65 13.67 59.44 3.86
CA ASN A 65 12.74 58.45 4.40
C ASN A 65 11.71 58.01 3.34
N PHE A 66 11.22 58.93 2.51
CA PHE A 66 10.28 58.63 1.43
C PHE A 66 10.92 57.75 0.33
N GLU A 67 12.17 58.02 -0.06
CA GLU A 67 12.92 57.15 -1.00
C GLU A 67 13.11 55.73 -0.43
N ASN A 68 13.43 55.60 0.86
CA ASN A 68 13.54 54.29 1.52
C ASN A 68 12.20 53.54 1.52
N ILE A 69 11.12 54.17 1.98
CA ILE A 69 9.77 53.58 2.01
C ILE A 69 9.32 53.16 0.60
N ARG A 70 9.64 53.94 -0.43
CA ARG A 70 9.36 53.60 -1.83
C ARG A 70 10.12 52.35 -2.28
N LYS A 71 11.41 52.23 -1.91
CA LYS A 71 12.23 51.04 -2.21
C LYS A 71 11.67 49.80 -1.51
N ASP A 72 11.32 49.92 -0.23
CA ASP A 72 10.75 48.82 0.55
C ASP A 72 9.38 48.38 0.03
N HIS A 73 8.56 49.33 -0.49
CA HIS A 73 7.31 49.01 -1.16
C HIS A 73 7.51 48.18 -2.44
N GLU A 74 8.45 48.56 -3.31
CA GLU A 74 8.74 47.79 -4.54
C GLU A 74 9.38 46.42 -4.24
N ASN A 75 10.21 46.31 -3.19
CA ASN A 75 10.73 45.03 -2.69
C ASN A 75 9.58 44.13 -2.21
N LEU A 76 8.70 44.64 -1.34
CA LEU A 76 7.56 43.90 -0.78
C LEU A 76 6.57 43.46 -1.86
N LYS A 77 6.28 44.35 -2.82
CA LYS A 77 5.46 44.08 -4.01
C LYS A 77 6.04 42.97 -4.88
N SER A 78 7.37 42.92 -5.03
CA SER A 78 8.06 41.85 -5.76
C SER A 78 7.97 40.50 -5.04
N SER A 79 8.25 40.48 -3.73
CA SER A 79 8.08 39.29 -2.87
C SER A 79 6.63 38.79 -2.85
N PHE A 80 5.64 39.68 -2.81
CA PHE A 80 4.23 39.30 -2.86
C PHE A 80 3.85 38.68 -4.21
N GLN A 81 4.38 39.18 -5.34
CA GLN A 81 4.20 38.55 -6.65
C GLN A 81 4.88 37.16 -6.73
N GLU A 82 6.00 36.96 -6.05
CA GLU A 82 6.67 35.66 -5.96
C GLU A 82 5.82 34.64 -5.17
N HIS A 83 5.37 35.00 -3.96
CA HIS A 83 4.48 34.15 -3.17
C HIS A 83 3.13 33.85 -3.86
N LEU A 84 2.60 34.75 -4.68
CA LEU A 84 1.43 34.45 -5.52
C LEU A 84 1.72 33.36 -6.56
N ARG A 85 2.91 33.37 -7.19
CA ARG A 85 3.35 32.33 -8.13
C ARG A 85 3.56 30.99 -7.41
N GLU A 86 4.16 31.00 -6.23
CA GLU A 86 4.33 29.80 -5.39
C GLU A 86 2.97 29.21 -4.99
N ARG A 87 2.03 30.03 -4.51
CA ARG A 87 0.67 29.62 -4.17
C ARG A 87 -0.02 28.93 -5.34
N ASP A 88 0.08 29.48 -6.54
CA ASP A 88 -0.63 28.94 -7.70
C ASP A 88 0.07 27.69 -8.29
N LYS A 89 1.40 27.57 -8.15
CA LYS A 89 2.14 26.31 -8.36
C LYS A 89 1.70 25.22 -7.37
N LEU A 90 1.59 25.55 -6.08
CA LEU A 90 1.15 24.62 -5.03
C LEU A 90 -0.29 24.16 -5.25
N LYS A 91 -1.21 25.04 -5.67
CA LYS A 91 -2.57 24.65 -6.07
C LYS A 91 -2.57 23.65 -7.23
N LEU A 92 -1.77 23.87 -8.26
CA LEU A 92 -1.68 22.93 -9.38
C LEU A 92 -1.17 21.56 -8.93
N GLN A 93 -0.18 21.53 -8.03
CA GLN A 93 0.32 20.29 -7.42
C GLN A 93 -0.72 19.60 -6.54
N LEU A 94 -1.51 20.36 -5.75
CA LEU A 94 -2.61 19.83 -4.95
C LEU A 94 -3.67 19.16 -5.82
N ASN A 95 -4.25 19.88 -6.79
CA ASN A 95 -5.26 19.35 -7.71
C ASN A 95 -4.78 18.08 -8.45
N THR A 96 -3.50 18.07 -8.87
CA THR A 96 -2.88 16.90 -9.53
C THR A 96 -2.74 15.71 -8.57
N THR A 97 -2.47 15.96 -7.29
CA THR A 97 -2.33 14.93 -6.26
C THR A 97 -3.70 14.37 -5.88
N GLU A 98 -4.71 15.22 -5.73
CA GLU A 98 -6.10 14.84 -5.48
C GLU A 98 -6.65 13.95 -6.60
N GLY A 99 -6.47 14.33 -7.87
CA GLY A 99 -6.89 13.51 -9.01
C GLY A 99 -6.21 12.14 -9.06
N ARG A 100 -4.91 12.06 -8.73
CA ARG A 100 -4.19 10.78 -8.61
C ARG A 100 -4.70 9.94 -7.42
N LEU A 101 -5.04 10.57 -6.29
CA LEU A 101 -5.58 9.90 -5.12
C LEU A 101 -6.98 9.33 -5.41
N GLN A 102 -7.86 10.10 -6.06
CA GLN A 102 -9.18 9.63 -6.48
C GLN A 102 -9.10 8.42 -7.41
N TYR A 103 -8.17 8.41 -8.38
CA TYR A 103 -7.93 7.29 -9.27
C TYR A 103 -7.44 6.03 -8.53
N LEU A 104 -6.50 6.19 -7.58
CA LEU A 104 -6.01 5.08 -6.76
C LEU A 104 -7.07 4.54 -5.79
N GLU A 105 -7.90 5.41 -5.20
CA GLU A 105 -9.00 5.02 -4.32
C GLU A 105 -10.07 4.25 -5.12
N ALA A 106 -10.43 4.72 -6.31
CA ALA A 106 -11.34 4.01 -7.22
C ALA A 106 -10.83 2.62 -7.64
N ILE A 107 -9.52 2.46 -7.91
CA ILE A 107 -8.92 1.14 -8.14
C ILE A 107 -9.00 0.28 -6.88
N SER A 108 -8.66 0.84 -5.71
CA SER A 108 -8.59 0.07 -4.46
C SER A 108 -9.93 -0.56 -4.08
N LEU A 109 -11.06 0.05 -4.45
CA LEU A 109 -12.40 -0.50 -4.29
C LEU A 109 -12.72 -1.66 -5.25
N GLN A 110 -12.09 -1.73 -6.43
CA GLN A 110 -12.35 -2.78 -7.42
C GLN A 110 -11.52 -4.06 -7.19
N ILE A 111 -10.49 -4.00 -6.34
CA ILE A 111 -9.59 -5.12 -6.01
C ILE A 111 -9.37 -5.30 -4.51
N ALA A 112 -10.26 -4.77 -3.67
CA ALA A 112 -10.18 -4.83 -2.22
C ALA A 112 -10.17 -6.29 -1.71
N PRO A 113 -9.11 -6.78 -1.04
CA PRO A 113 -9.07 -8.14 -0.51
C PRO A 113 -9.96 -8.28 0.74
N GLN A 114 -10.35 -9.51 1.09
CA GLN A 114 -11.37 -9.76 2.12
C GLN A 114 -11.00 -9.30 3.55
N THR A 115 -9.73 -9.32 3.92
CA THR A 115 -9.26 -9.00 5.28
C THR A 115 -7.87 -8.38 5.26
N CYS A 116 -7.47 -7.75 6.38
CA CYS A 116 -6.09 -7.27 6.56
C CYS A 116 -5.07 -8.41 6.60
N GLN A 117 -5.45 -9.63 7.02
CA GLN A 117 -4.58 -10.81 6.88
C GLN A 117 -4.29 -11.09 5.40
N THR A 118 -5.30 -11.01 4.52
CA THR A 118 -5.06 -11.17 3.07
C THR A 118 -4.21 -10.04 2.48
N LEU A 119 -4.23 -8.82 3.03
CA LEU A 119 -3.27 -7.76 2.67
C LEU A 119 -1.84 -8.13 3.10
N ALA A 120 -1.65 -8.64 4.32
CA ALA A 120 -0.35 -9.06 4.82
C ALA A 120 0.23 -10.23 4.02
N ASP A 121 -0.60 -11.22 3.65
CA ASP A 121 -0.22 -12.35 2.80
C ASP A 121 0.19 -11.92 1.38
N LEU A 122 -0.33 -10.77 0.91
CA LEU A 122 0.08 -10.10 -0.34
C LEU A 122 1.32 -9.20 -0.18
N GLY A 123 1.96 -9.19 1.00
CA GLY A 123 3.20 -8.45 1.29
C GLY A 123 3.00 -7.03 1.83
N VAL A 124 1.79 -6.64 2.24
CA VAL A 124 1.55 -5.30 2.85
C VAL A 124 1.92 -5.33 4.33
N THR A 125 3.01 -4.64 4.69
CA THR A 125 3.60 -4.66 6.04
C THR A 125 3.33 -3.42 6.89
N GLN A 126 2.61 -2.41 6.37
CA GLN A 126 2.40 -1.14 7.06
C GLN A 126 1.03 -1.10 7.76
N THR A 127 1.02 -0.80 9.06
CA THR A 127 -0.20 -0.46 9.80
C THR A 127 -0.80 0.84 9.26
N GLY A 128 -2.09 0.84 8.95
CA GLY A 128 -2.73 1.95 8.24
C GLY A 128 -4.19 1.72 7.87
N LYS A 129 -4.81 2.70 7.21
CA LYS A 129 -6.20 2.58 6.74
C LYS A 129 -6.27 2.05 5.31
N TYR A 130 -6.95 0.93 5.13
CA TYR A 130 -7.10 0.23 3.85
C TYR A 130 -8.57 -0.04 3.53
N PHE A 131 -8.88 -0.29 2.27
CA PHE A 131 -10.15 -0.90 1.88
C PHE A 131 -10.03 -2.42 1.89
N VAL A 132 -11.01 -3.07 2.49
CA VAL A 132 -11.19 -4.52 2.46
C VAL A 132 -12.63 -4.82 2.08
N ASP A 133 -12.86 -5.94 1.41
CA ASP A 133 -14.19 -6.39 0.97
C ASP A 133 -14.51 -7.78 1.53
N PRO A 134 -14.91 -7.89 2.81
CA PRO A 134 -15.20 -9.16 3.46
C PRO A 134 -16.23 -10.04 2.72
N ASP A 135 -17.45 -9.58 2.45
CA ASP A 135 -18.44 -10.41 1.75
C ASP A 135 -18.06 -10.71 0.28
N GLY A 136 -17.18 -9.88 -0.30
CA GLY A 136 -16.23 -10.27 -1.33
C GLY A 136 -16.36 -9.43 -2.59
N VAL A 137 -15.26 -9.22 -3.31
CA VAL A 137 -15.23 -8.29 -4.46
C VAL A 137 -16.40 -8.50 -5.41
N SER A 138 -17.23 -7.46 -5.57
CA SER A 138 -18.44 -7.45 -6.42
C SER A 138 -19.60 -8.33 -5.93
N ILE A 139 -19.60 -8.72 -4.66
CA ILE A 139 -20.66 -9.45 -3.95
C ILE A 139 -21.24 -8.49 -2.89
N GLY A 140 -22.44 -8.75 -2.37
CA GLY A 140 -22.91 -8.13 -1.12
C GLY A 140 -23.04 -6.60 -1.12
N ASP A 141 -22.35 -5.95 -0.18
CA ASP A 141 -22.27 -4.48 -0.03
C ASP A 141 -20.89 -3.96 -0.44
N ALA A 142 -20.75 -2.67 -0.79
CA ALA A 142 -19.46 -2.11 -1.21
C ALA A 142 -18.33 -2.24 -0.15
N PRO A 143 -17.05 -2.33 -0.58
CA PRO A 143 -15.89 -2.46 0.31
C PRO A 143 -15.84 -1.42 1.43
N ILE A 144 -15.34 -1.85 2.59
CA ILE A 144 -15.31 -1.04 3.82
C ILE A 144 -13.90 -0.54 4.13
N LYS A 145 -13.79 0.65 4.74
CA LYS A 145 -12.52 1.27 5.12
C LYS A 145 -12.17 0.92 6.57
N VAL A 146 -11.15 0.10 6.75
CA VAL A 146 -10.72 -0.44 8.06
C VAL A 146 -9.36 0.12 8.45
N LEU A 147 -9.03 0.03 9.74
CA LEU A 147 -7.65 0.09 10.21
C LEU A 147 -7.07 -1.33 10.18
N CYS A 148 -6.05 -1.56 9.37
CA CYS A 148 -5.23 -2.77 9.45
C CYS A 148 -4.08 -2.53 10.42
N ASP A 149 -3.97 -3.39 11.42
CA ASP A 149 -2.85 -3.41 12.35
C ASP A 149 -1.95 -4.61 12.02
N MET A 150 -0.88 -4.32 11.28
CA MET A 150 0.09 -5.29 10.77
C MET A 150 1.17 -5.65 11.82
N GLU A 151 1.15 -5.02 12.99
CA GLU A 151 2.06 -5.36 14.10
C GLU A 151 1.52 -6.54 14.93
N THR A 152 0.27 -6.95 14.69
CA THR A 152 -0.38 -8.09 15.36
C THR A 152 -0.21 -9.40 14.58
N ASP A 153 -0.01 -10.50 15.30
CA ASP A 153 -0.02 -11.86 14.75
C ASP A 153 -1.14 -12.70 15.43
N PRO A 154 -2.09 -13.27 14.67
CA PRO A 154 -2.41 -12.95 13.27
C PRO A 154 -2.88 -11.50 13.10
N VAL A 155 -2.82 -10.98 11.88
CA VAL A 155 -3.07 -9.57 11.55
C VAL A 155 -4.51 -9.15 11.81
N SER A 156 -4.69 -7.97 12.41
CA SER A 156 -5.98 -7.44 12.85
C SER A 156 -6.64 -6.53 11.81
N THR A 157 -7.90 -6.83 11.54
CA THR A 157 -8.84 -6.02 10.75
C THR A 157 -9.76 -5.29 11.71
N ILE A 158 -9.60 -3.98 11.87
CA ILE A 158 -10.31 -3.17 12.86
C ILE A 158 -11.32 -2.25 12.17
N VAL A 159 -12.61 -2.52 12.38
CA VAL A 159 -13.71 -1.68 11.87
C VAL A 159 -13.97 -0.52 12.85
N LEU A 160 -13.90 0.70 12.35
CA LEU A 160 -14.04 1.93 13.12
C LEU A 160 -15.51 2.39 13.22
N HIS A 161 -15.77 3.30 14.18
CA HIS A 161 -17.10 3.86 14.42
C HIS A 161 -17.05 5.27 15.00
N ASP A 162 -18.19 5.95 15.02
CA ASP A 162 -18.35 7.34 15.47
C ASP A 162 -18.15 7.59 16.99
N SER A 163 -17.88 6.55 17.79
CA SER A 163 -17.76 6.63 19.26
C SER A 163 -16.43 6.14 19.85
N MET A 164 -15.32 6.22 19.10
CA MET A 164 -13.99 5.72 19.52
C MET A 164 -13.34 6.48 20.69
N ALA A 165 -13.84 7.66 21.07
CA ALA A 165 -13.23 8.53 22.07
C ALA A 165 -13.86 8.36 23.46
N ASP A 166 -13.05 8.58 24.50
CA ASP A 166 -13.49 8.72 25.89
C ASP A 166 -14.65 9.72 26.00
N THR A 167 -15.84 9.21 26.29
CA THR A 167 -17.09 9.99 26.26
C THR A 167 -17.71 10.04 27.65
N MET A 168 -17.84 11.25 28.20
CA MET A 168 -18.58 11.50 29.44
C MET A 168 -20.06 11.13 29.27
N ILE A 169 -20.66 10.53 30.30
CA ILE A 169 -22.08 10.19 30.34
C ILE A 169 -22.85 11.35 30.98
N ASP A 170 -23.87 11.85 30.27
CA ASP A 170 -24.74 12.90 30.80
C ASP A 170 -25.53 12.41 32.02
N PRO A 171 -25.76 13.25 33.05
CA PRO A 171 -26.53 12.86 34.24
C PRO A 171 -27.92 12.32 33.90
N CYS A 172 -28.16 11.06 34.26
CA CYS A 172 -29.38 10.34 33.93
C CYS A 172 -29.74 9.35 35.05
N ALA A 173 -30.85 9.60 35.74
CA ALA A 173 -31.21 8.91 36.98
C ALA A 173 -31.75 7.48 36.79
N GLY A 174 -32.48 7.22 35.71
CA GLY A 174 -33.09 5.91 35.44
C GLY A 174 -32.09 4.88 34.88
N PRO A 175 -32.33 3.56 35.04
CA PRO A 175 -31.53 2.53 34.39
C PRO A 175 -31.51 2.67 32.86
N GLY A 176 -30.32 2.70 32.27
CA GLY A 176 -30.11 2.75 30.82
C GLY A 176 -30.78 3.91 30.08
N CYS A 177 -31.03 5.04 30.76
CA CYS A 177 -31.70 6.20 30.16
C CYS A 177 -30.77 7.08 29.31
N TYR A 178 -29.46 7.11 29.59
CA TYR A 178 -28.47 7.57 28.63
C TYR A 178 -28.34 6.52 27.52
N ARG A 179 -28.34 6.94 26.26
CA ARG A 179 -28.38 6.05 25.09
C ARG A 179 -27.41 6.50 24.00
N ARG A 180 -26.33 5.74 23.79
CA ARG A 180 -25.41 5.91 22.65
C ARG A 180 -25.64 4.81 21.63
N LYS A 181 -26.25 5.14 20.48
CA LYS A 181 -26.16 4.30 19.28
C LYS A 181 -24.75 4.38 18.70
N ILE A 182 -24.22 3.28 18.22
CA ILE A 182 -22.90 3.20 17.58
C ILE A 182 -23.09 3.16 16.07
N LYS A 183 -22.47 4.10 15.34
CA LYS A 183 -22.47 4.15 13.88
C LYS A 183 -21.08 3.76 13.37
N TYR A 184 -20.97 2.55 12.81
CA TYR A 184 -19.75 2.05 12.19
C TYR A 184 -19.51 2.68 10.80
N ASP A 185 -18.24 2.71 10.39
CA ASP A 185 -17.80 3.09 9.04
C ASP A 185 -17.97 1.92 8.03
N ALA A 186 -18.87 0.97 8.34
CA ALA A 186 -19.12 -0.27 7.60
C ALA A 186 -20.59 -0.71 7.72
N SER A 187 -21.07 -1.52 6.76
CA SER A 187 -22.40 -2.13 6.87
C SER A 187 -22.40 -3.30 7.86
N LEU A 188 -23.58 -3.63 8.40
CA LEU A 188 -23.71 -4.80 9.27
C LEU A 188 -23.46 -6.12 8.52
N LYS A 189 -23.73 -6.20 7.21
CA LYS A 189 -23.40 -7.38 6.40
C LYS A 189 -21.89 -7.59 6.35
N GLN A 190 -21.15 -6.54 5.98
CA GLN A 190 -19.69 -6.59 5.86
C GLN A 190 -19.02 -6.90 7.22
N MET A 191 -19.53 -6.36 8.32
CA MET A 191 -19.06 -6.72 9.67
C MET A 191 -19.35 -8.18 10.05
N VAL A 192 -20.53 -8.72 9.69
CA VAL A 192 -20.85 -10.15 9.92
C VAL A 192 -20.02 -11.07 9.01
N ALA A 193 -19.78 -10.69 7.76
CA ALA A 193 -18.93 -11.43 6.84
C ALA A 193 -17.48 -11.48 7.34
N LEU A 194 -16.95 -10.37 7.87
CA LEU A 194 -15.66 -10.33 8.55
C LEU A 194 -15.64 -11.23 9.79
N ILE A 195 -16.67 -11.16 10.65
CA ILE A 195 -16.80 -12.02 11.84
C ILE A 195 -16.83 -13.51 11.46
N ASN A 196 -17.40 -13.88 10.32
CA ASN A 196 -17.41 -15.26 9.84
C ASN A 196 -16.04 -15.71 9.29
N GLN A 197 -15.29 -14.81 8.66
CA GLN A 197 -14.00 -15.09 8.01
C GLN A 197 -12.77 -15.01 8.92
N SER A 198 -12.90 -14.55 10.16
CA SER A 198 -11.81 -14.54 11.14
C SER A 198 -11.90 -15.69 12.16
N THR A 199 -10.77 -16.09 12.74
CA THR A 199 -10.77 -17.10 13.82
C THR A 199 -11.27 -16.50 15.11
N HIS A 200 -10.80 -15.28 15.43
CA HIS A 200 -11.13 -14.54 16.63
C HIS A 200 -11.61 -13.13 16.28
N CYS A 201 -12.64 -12.68 16.98
CA CYS A 201 -13.06 -11.28 16.97
C CYS A 201 -13.26 -10.81 18.41
N SER A 202 -12.94 -9.55 18.66
CA SER A 202 -12.98 -8.92 19.97
C SER A 202 -13.35 -7.45 19.84
N GLN A 203 -14.12 -6.93 20.79
CA GLN A 203 -14.36 -5.50 20.93
C GLN A 203 -14.12 -5.11 22.40
N GLU A 204 -13.11 -4.28 22.64
CA GLU A 204 -12.79 -3.78 23.99
C GLU A 204 -13.81 -2.70 24.39
N ILE A 205 -14.26 -2.75 25.64
CA ILE A 205 -15.13 -1.76 26.27
C ILE A 205 -14.57 -1.39 27.65
N ARG A 206 -14.63 -0.10 27.98
CA ARG A 206 -14.23 0.46 29.28
C ARG A 206 -15.34 1.31 29.85
N PHE A 207 -15.55 1.20 31.16
CA PHE A 207 -16.40 2.06 31.97
C PHE A 207 -15.59 2.58 33.17
N ASP A 208 -15.44 3.89 33.26
CA ASP A 208 -14.86 4.56 34.43
C ASP A 208 -15.97 5.29 35.18
N CYS A 209 -16.01 5.15 36.50
CA CYS A 209 -17.15 5.55 37.32
C CYS A 209 -16.72 6.27 38.61
N LEU A 210 -17.59 7.15 39.10
CA LEU A 210 -17.48 7.85 40.38
C LEU A 210 -18.86 7.82 41.04
N SER A 211 -18.98 7.16 42.19
CA SER A 211 -20.23 7.04 42.97
C SER A 211 -21.44 6.47 42.19
N THR A 212 -21.21 5.74 41.10
CA THR A 212 -22.24 5.06 40.30
C THR A 212 -21.75 3.67 39.90
N ALA A 213 -22.66 2.79 39.49
CA ALA A 213 -22.45 1.35 39.35
C ALA A 213 -22.98 0.82 38.00
N LEU A 214 -22.56 -0.39 37.62
CA LEU A 214 -23.11 -1.10 36.47
C LEU A 214 -24.39 -1.87 36.87
N SER A 215 -24.43 -2.43 38.08
CA SER A 215 -25.65 -2.97 38.72
C SER A 215 -25.83 -2.52 40.17
N ILE A 216 -27.06 -2.62 40.68
CA ILE A 216 -27.41 -2.34 42.07
C ILE A 216 -28.19 -3.55 42.61
N GLY A 217 -27.45 -4.51 43.17
CA GLY A 217 -28.00 -5.85 43.41
C GLY A 217 -28.44 -6.48 42.09
N GLU A 218 -29.67 -6.99 42.05
CA GLU A 218 -30.29 -7.55 40.84
C GLU A 218 -30.75 -6.48 39.81
N ARG A 219 -30.68 -5.18 40.15
CA ARG A 219 -31.13 -4.09 39.27
C ARG A 219 -29.97 -3.49 38.46
N ARG A 220 -29.76 -4.00 37.24
CA ARG A 220 -28.84 -3.37 36.27
C ARG A 220 -29.12 -1.88 36.08
N GLN A 221 -28.06 -1.08 35.95
CA GLN A 221 -28.12 0.35 35.64
C GLN A 221 -27.58 0.65 34.24
N ALA A 222 -26.63 -0.16 33.79
CA ALA A 222 -25.99 -0.08 32.48
C ALA A 222 -26.03 -1.44 31.78
N TRP A 223 -26.05 -1.41 30.45
CA TRP A 223 -25.92 -2.58 29.57
C TRP A 223 -25.56 -2.15 28.15
N TRP A 224 -25.01 -3.04 27.35
CA TRP A 224 -24.86 -2.85 25.92
C TRP A 224 -25.89 -3.66 25.14
N VAL A 225 -26.01 -3.41 23.84
CA VAL A 225 -26.97 -4.07 22.95
C VAL A 225 -26.21 -4.75 21.82
N ASP A 226 -26.51 -6.02 21.59
CA ASP A 226 -25.88 -6.84 20.55
C ASP A 226 -26.40 -6.49 19.13
N ARG A 227 -25.82 -7.13 18.12
CA ARG A 227 -26.24 -6.95 16.72
C ARG A 227 -27.67 -7.40 16.38
N HIS A 228 -28.33 -8.13 17.28
CA HIS A 228 -29.70 -8.62 17.13
C HIS A 228 -30.72 -7.77 17.92
N GLY A 229 -30.24 -6.81 18.73
CA GLY A 229 -31.07 -5.93 19.54
C GLY A 229 -31.29 -6.40 20.99
N ASN A 230 -30.66 -7.50 21.42
CA ASN A 230 -30.80 -7.99 22.79
C ASN A 230 -29.89 -7.19 23.74
N PRO A 231 -30.37 -6.87 24.97
CA PRO A 231 -29.51 -6.30 26.00
C PRO A 231 -28.56 -7.35 26.57
N GLN A 232 -27.32 -6.96 26.83
CA GLN A 232 -26.24 -7.81 27.34
C GLN A 232 -25.55 -7.10 28.52
N ASP A 233 -25.46 -7.80 29.65
CA ASP A 233 -25.11 -7.20 30.95
C ASP A 233 -23.70 -7.61 31.45
N TYR A 234 -22.96 -8.38 30.65
CA TYR A 234 -21.57 -8.80 30.92
C TYR A 234 -20.56 -7.90 30.23
N TRP A 235 -19.41 -7.65 30.87
CA TRP A 235 -18.44 -6.63 30.42
C TRP A 235 -17.08 -7.19 30.01
N ASP A 236 -16.88 -8.51 30.10
CA ASP A 236 -15.70 -9.22 29.57
C ASP A 236 -16.07 -10.66 29.12
N GLY A 237 -15.40 -11.16 28.08
CA GLY A 237 -15.54 -12.54 27.60
C GLY A 237 -16.78 -12.78 26.73
N SER A 238 -17.55 -13.81 27.09
CA SER A 238 -18.72 -14.30 26.34
C SER A 238 -19.87 -14.71 27.27
N ASN A 239 -19.98 -14.01 28.41
CA ASN A 239 -20.73 -14.46 29.59
C ASN A 239 -22.21 -14.02 29.59
N GLY A 240 -22.94 -14.32 28.50
CA GLY A 240 -24.27 -13.79 28.17
C GLY A 240 -25.40 -13.91 29.21
N GLU A 241 -25.20 -14.64 30.30
CA GLU A 241 -26.21 -14.90 31.34
C GLU A 241 -25.89 -14.24 32.69
N LYS A 242 -24.74 -13.55 32.84
CA LYS A 242 -24.27 -13.05 34.13
C LYS A 242 -23.70 -11.64 34.06
N HIS A 243 -24.16 -10.78 34.97
CA HIS A 243 -23.50 -9.51 35.21
C HIS A 243 -22.12 -9.74 35.84
N VAL A 244 -21.06 -9.55 35.05
CA VAL A 244 -19.67 -9.77 35.48
C VAL A 244 -18.69 -8.95 34.64
N CYS A 245 -17.64 -8.44 35.29
CA CYS A 245 -16.51 -7.75 34.66
C CYS A 245 -15.24 -8.60 34.73
N ARG A 246 -14.19 -8.19 34.00
CA ARG A 246 -12.88 -8.89 33.95
C ARG A 246 -12.30 -9.15 35.35
N CYS A 247 -12.50 -8.23 36.30
CA CYS A 247 -11.99 -8.40 37.67
C CYS A 247 -12.74 -9.47 38.48
N GLY A 248 -14.05 -9.64 38.24
CA GLY A 248 -14.87 -10.66 38.89
C GLY A 248 -14.51 -12.06 38.40
N LEU A 249 -14.32 -12.21 37.08
CA LEU A 249 -13.78 -13.43 36.46
C LEU A 249 -12.38 -13.79 36.99
N SER A 250 -11.56 -12.77 37.28
CA SER A 250 -10.18 -12.92 37.76
C SER A 250 -10.06 -12.99 39.29
N ASN A 251 -11.16 -12.87 40.04
CA ASN A 251 -11.20 -12.76 41.50
C ASN A 251 -10.20 -11.71 42.07
N ASN A 252 -10.09 -10.57 41.39
CA ASN A 252 -9.13 -9.50 41.71
C ASN A 252 -9.74 -8.09 41.71
N CYS A 253 -11.06 -7.95 41.78
CA CYS A 253 -11.71 -6.66 42.06
C CYS A 253 -11.23 -6.08 43.40
N THR A 254 -11.31 -4.75 43.54
CA THR A 254 -10.94 -4.01 44.76
C THR A 254 -11.72 -4.50 45.98
N ASP A 255 -13.02 -4.78 45.81
CA ASP A 255 -13.83 -5.58 46.73
C ASP A 255 -14.12 -6.96 46.11
N LYS A 256 -13.68 -8.02 46.79
CA LYS A 256 -13.85 -9.41 46.34
C LYS A 256 -15.27 -9.97 46.53
N ALA A 257 -16.16 -9.23 47.18
CA ALA A 257 -17.58 -9.55 47.23
C ALA A 257 -18.35 -9.10 45.96
N LEU A 258 -17.73 -8.32 45.08
CA LEU A 258 -18.36 -7.71 43.90
C LEU A 258 -17.89 -8.36 42.58
N SER A 259 -18.71 -8.23 41.54
CA SER A 259 -18.44 -8.78 40.21
C SER A 259 -17.78 -7.77 39.25
N CYS A 260 -17.76 -6.50 39.63
CA CYS A 260 -17.23 -5.33 38.94
C CYS A 260 -16.73 -4.32 39.98
N ASN A 261 -15.64 -3.60 39.72
CA ASN A 261 -15.13 -2.56 40.63
C ASN A 261 -16.14 -1.42 40.83
N CYS A 262 -16.82 -1.01 39.75
CA CYS A 262 -17.76 0.10 39.77
C CYS A 262 -18.99 -0.14 40.64
N ASP A 263 -19.37 -1.39 40.91
CA ASP A 263 -20.54 -1.69 41.76
C ASP A 263 -20.35 -1.28 43.22
N ALA A 264 -19.10 -1.04 43.64
CA ALA A 264 -18.77 -0.46 44.95
C ALA A 264 -19.30 0.97 45.13
N LYS A 265 -19.59 1.69 44.03
CA LYS A 265 -19.98 3.11 44.03
C LYS A 265 -19.04 3.99 44.86
N ALA A 266 -17.74 3.73 44.75
CA ALA A 266 -16.75 4.40 45.59
C ALA A 266 -16.79 5.94 45.39
N PRO A 267 -16.44 6.73 46.42
CA PRO A 267 -16.31 8.20 46.32
C PRO A 267 -15.04 8.64 45.58
N GLN A 268 -14.43 7.73 44.81
CA GLN A 268 -13.25 7.92 43.97
C GLN A 268 -13.49 7.30 42.59
N TRP A 269 -12.58 7.52 41.64
CA TRP A 269 -12.69 6.92 40.32
C TRP A 269 -12.29 5.44 40.36
N GLU A 270 -13.25 4.56 40.10
CA GLU A 270 -13.04 3.12 39.85
C GLU A 270 -13.21 2.82 38.35
N SER A 271 -12.79 1.63 37.93
CA SER A 271 -12.81 1.24 36.51
C SER A 271 -13.02 -0.25 36.29
N ASP A 272 -13.83 -0.57 35.28
CA ASP A 272 -13.97 -1.90 34.71
C ASP A 272 -13.71 -1.83 33.20
N SER A 273 -12.89 -2.74 32.68
CA SER A 273 -12.61 -2.86 31.26
C SER A 273 -12.49 -4.31 30.83
N GLY A 274 -13.02 -4.65 29.66
CA GLY A 274 -13.06 -6.01 29.15
C GLY A 274 -13.29 -6.13 27.65
N ALA A 275 -13.05 -7.33 27.14
CA ALA A 275 -13.10 -7.67 25.72
C ALA A 275 -14.33 -8.54 25.47
N ILE A 276 -15.30 -8.02 24.73
CA ILE A 276 -16.43 -8.83 24.27
C ILE A 276 -15.93 -9.69 23.10
N ILE A 277 -15.85 -11.01 23.29
CA ILE A 277 -15.36 -11.96 22.27
C ILE A 277 -16.46 -12.85 21.67
N ASN A 278 -17.72 -12.65 22.07
CA ASN A 278 -18.81 -13.46 21.58
C ASN A 278 -19.15 -13.15 20.11
N ARG A 279 -18.73 -14.04 19.20
CA ARG A 279 -19.00 -13.95 17.75
C ARG A 279 -20.50 -13.96 17.39
N THR A 280 -21.40 -14.35 18.29
CA THR A 280 -22.86 -14.25 18.04
C THR A 280 -23.46 -12.89 18.44
N SER A 281 -22.83 -12.15 19.37
CA SER A 281 -23.31 -10.85 19.85
C SER A 281 -22.64 -9.65 19.18
N LEU A 282 -21.35 -9.78 18.80
CA LEU A 282 -20.59 -8.71 18.13
C LEU A 282 -21.19 -8.32 16.76
N PRO A 283 -21.04 -7.06 16.30
CA PRO A 283 -20.53 -5.90 17.04
C PRO A 283 -21.55 -5.29 18.03
N LEU A 284 -21.06 -4.48 18.97
CA LEU A 284 -21.92 -3.70 19.88
C LEU A 284 -22.65 -2.60 19.11
N THR A 285 -23.99 -2.59 19.12
CA THR A 285 -24.79 -1.61 18.35
C THR A 285 -25.23 -0.40 19.18
N GLU A 286 -25.34 -0.55 20.49
CA GLU A 286 -25.79 0.51 21.39
C GLU A 286 -25.23 0.31 22.80
N LEU A 287 -24.89 1.42 23.47
CA LEU A 287 -24.54 1.45 24.90
C LEU A 287 -25.61 2.20 25.68
N ARG A 288 -25.93 1.71 26.88
CA ARG A 288 -26.87 2.35 27.80
C ARG A 288 -26.29 2.46 29.19
N PHE A 289 -26.47 3.62 29.79
CA PHE A 289 -26.00 3.95 31.14
C PHE A 289 -27.08 4.65 31.95
N GLY A 290 -26.97 4.60 33.28
CA GLY A 290 -28.00 5.08 34.20
C GLY A 290 -27.51 5.10 35.64
N GLY A 291 -28.38 5.54 36.56
CA GLY A 291 -28.04 5.65 37.98
C GLY A 291 -27.22 6.90 38.35
N LEU A 292 -27.03 7.86 37.43
CA LEU A 292 -26.42 9.16 37.68
C LEU A 292 -27.52 10.18 38.06
N GLN A 293 -28.07 10.03 39.27
CA GLN A 293 -29.13 10.89 39.80
C GLN A 293 -28.61 12.16 40.48
N PHE A 294 -27.42 12.11 41.09
CA PHE A 294 -26.88 13.19 41.93
C PHE A 294 -25.61 13.81 41.34
N ALA A 295 -25.40 15.11 41.53
CA ALA A 295 -24.31 15.87 40.91
C ALA A 295 -22.87 15.41 41.25
N GLY A 296 -22.70 14.62 42.32
CA GLY A 296 -21.42 13.97 42.64
C GLY A 296 -21.13 12.71 41.82
N GLN A 297 -22.15 12.11 41.22
CA GLN A 297 -22.01 10.89 40.42
C GLN A 297 -21.57 11.24 39.00
N LYS A 298 -20.55 10.54 38.50
CA LYS A 298 -20.01 10.74 37.15
C LYS A 298 -19.60 9.41 36.56
N ALA A 299 -19.64 9.31 35.24
CA ALA A 299 -19.05 8.19 34.52
C ALA A 299 -18.59 8.63 33.12
N LYS A 300 -17.67 7.86 32.55
CA LYS A 300 -17.34 7.89 31.13
C LYS A 300 -17.19 6.47 30.59
N TYR A 301 -17.32 6.31 29.29
CA TYR A 301 -17.03 5.06 28.61
C TYR A 301 -16.06 5.28 27.45
N THR A 302 -15.41 4.19 27.05
CA THR A 302 -14.62 4.10 25.83
C THR A 302 -15.01 2.79 25.14
N LEU A 303 -15.25 2.83 23.83
CA LEU A 303 -15.54 1.65 23.02
C LEU A 303 -14.51 1.54 21.90
N GLY A 304 -13.85 0.39 21.80
CA GLY A 304 -12.94 0.07 20.71
C GLY A 304 -13.70 -0.35 19.44
N GLY A 305 -13.00 -0.31 18.30
CA GLY A 305 -13.52 -0.87 17.05
C GLY A 305 -13.70 -2.38 17.12
N LEU A 306 -14.50 -2.94 16.21
CA LEU A 306 -14.60 -4.39 16.04
C LEU A 306 -13.29 -4.89 15.43
N ALA A 307 -12.46 -5.56 16.23
CA ALA A 307 -11.17 -6.11 15.81
C ALA A 307 -11.30 -7.61 15.53
N CYS A 308 -11.02 -8.04 14.30
CA CYS A 308 -11.09 -9.43 13.85
C CYS A 308 -9.74 -9.89 13.28
N ARG A 309 -9.27 -11.07 13.69
CA ARG A 309 -7.93 -11.60 13.42
C ARG A 309 -7.93 -13.00 12.81
N GLY A 310 -6.91 -13.26 11.99
CA GLY A 310 -6.68 -14.54 11.34
C GLY A 310 -7.72 -14.90 10.27
N LYS A 311 -7.58 -16.08 9.68
CA LYS A 311 -8.52 -16.65 8.71
C LYS A 311 -9.25 -17.84 9.31
N ALA A 312 -10.58 -17.76 9.37
CA ALA A 312 -11.41 -18.92 9.63
C ALA A 312 -11.12 -20.01 8.59
N SER A 313 -11.01 -21.25 9.03
CA SER A 313 -10.69 -22.38 8.16
C SER A 313 -11.87 -22.73 7.25
N SER A 314 -11.92 -22.08 6.09
CA SER A 314 -12.35 -22.79 4.88
C SER A 314 -11.55 -24.09 4.79
N SER A 315 -12.20 -25.19 4.44
CA SER A 315 -11.57 -26.50 4.33
C SER A 315 -10.63 -26.54 3.12
N SER A 316 -9.41 -26.01 3.26
CA SER A 316 -8.53 -25.70 2.12
C SER A 316 -7.02 -25.82 2.42
N GLU A 317 -6.60 -26.84 3.17
CA GLU A 317 -5.33 -27.53 2.84
C GLU A 317 -5.54 -28.50 1.66
N ASN A 318 -6.76 -29.03 1.50
CA ASN A 318 -7.20 -29.80 0.33
C ASN A 318 -8.07 -28.90 -0.57
N PRO A 319 -7.74 -28.68 -1.85
CA PRO A 319 -8.62 -27.98 -2.79
C PRO A 319 -9.96 -28.70 -2.93
N ALA A 320 -11.05 -27.93 -3.07
CA ALA A 320 -12.41 -28.48 -3.05
C ALA A 320 -12.68 -29.47 -4.20
N GLU A 321 -13.54 -30.48 -3.98
CA GLU A 321 -13.73 -31.56 -4.98
C GLU A 321 -14.48 -31.15 -6.27
N SER A 322 -15.19 -30.02 -6.26
CA SER A 322 -16.05 -29.57 -7.36
C SER A 322 -16.42 -28.08 -7.25
N CYS A 323 -16.95 -27.50 -8.33
CA CYS A 323 -17.58 -26.18 -8.31
C CYS A 323 -18.72 -26.08 -7.28
N SER A 324 -19.49 -27.15 -7.07
CA SER A 324 -20.55 -27.16 -6.05
C SER A 324 -19.99 -27.13 -4.63
N SER A 325 -18.85 -27.79 -4.41
CA SER A 325 -18.12 -27.73 -3.15
C SER A 325 -17.55 -26.32 -2.94
N LEU A 326 -17.01 -25.69 -3.98
CA LEU A 326 -16.55 -24.29 -3.97
C LEU A 326 -17.70 -23.31 -3.67
N ARG A 327 -18.86 -23.48 -4.30
CA ARG A 327 -20.08 -22.68 -4.08
C ARG A 327 -20.54 -22.76 -2.62
N ARG A 328 -20.49 -23.97 -2.02
CA ARG A 328 -20.82 -24.21 -0.60
C ARG A 328 -19.77 -23.69 0.39
N THR A 329 -18.51 -23.51 -0.03
CA THR A 329 -17.48 -22.81 0.77
C THR A 329 -17.46 -21.29 0.53
N GLY A 330 -18.44 -20.74 -0.20
CA GLY A 330 -18.63 -19.29 -0.38
C GLY A 330 -18.08 -18.72 -1.69
N ASN A 331 -17.56 -19.53 -2.61
CA ASN A 331 -17.08 -19.05 -3.91
C ASN A 331 -18.27 -18.83 -4.85
N THR A 332 -18.65 -17.56 -5.05
CA THR A 332 -19.81 -17.16 -5.88
C THR A 332 -19.41 -16.51 -7.21
N ARG A 333 -18.11 -16.43 -7.53
CA ARG A 333 -17.58 -15.87 -8.78
C ARG A 333 -17.43 -16.95 -9.84
N SER A 334 -17.84 -16.66 -11.07
CA SER A 334 -17.55 -17.52 -12.23
C SER A 334 -16.10 -17.31 -12.70
N GLY A 335 -15.40 -18.39 -13.04
CA GLY A 335 -13.99 -18.33 -13.39
C GLY A 335 -13.29 -19.69 -13.33
N TYR A 336 -11.98 -19.69 -13.53
CA TYR A 336 -11.16 -20.91 -13.47
C TYR A 336 -10.74 -21.21 -12.04
N TYR A 337 -11.03 -22.42 -11.56
CA TYR A 337 -10.74 -22.89 -10.22
C TYR A 337 -9.94 -24.20 -10.24
N LEU A 338 -9.10 -24.36 -9.21
CA LEU A 338 -8.46 -25.63 -8.90
C LEU A 338 -9.38 -26.50 -8.06
N ILE A 339 -9.66 -27.71 -8.54
CA ILE A 339 -10.37 -28.74 -7.78
C ILE A 339 -9.51 -29.98 -7.58
N GLN A 340 -9.66 -30.64 -6.43
CA GLN A 340 -9.01 -31.92 -6.16
C GLN A 340 -10.01 -33.07 -6.36
N LYS A 341 -9.85 -33.85 -7.43
CA LYS A 341 -10.65 -35.07 -7.61
C LYS A 341 -10.27 -36.09 -6.53
N LYS A 342 -11.16 -37.04 -6.24
CA LYS A 342 -11.02 -38.05 -5.15
C LYS A 342 -9.79 -38.97 -5.22
N ASN A 343 -9.07 -38.98 -6.34
CA ASN A 343 -7.77 -39.64 -6.50
C ASN A 343 -6.56 -38.74 -6.18
N GLY A 344 -6.79 -37.57 -5.57
CA GLY A 344 -5.77 -36.57 -5.24
C GLY A 344 -5.35 -35.67 -6.41
N ARG A 345 -5.85 -35.90 -7.64
CA ARG A 345 -5.47 -35.14 -8.84
C ARG A 345 -6.02 -33.72 -8.80
N LEU A 346 -5.17 -32.74 -9.14
CA LEU A 346 -5.54 -31.34 -9.29
C LEU A 346 -5.83 -31.00 -10.75
N ASP A 347 -7.09 -30.61 -11.01
CA ASP A 347 -7.56 -30.19 -12.33
C ASP A 347 -8.00 -28.73 -12.29
N VAL A 348 -7.87 -28.03 -13.42
CA VAL A 348 -8.48 -26.71 -13.62
C VAL A 348 -9.85 -26.90 -14.26
N VAL A 349 -10.88 -26.37 -13.61
CA VAL A 349 -12.26 -26.33 -14.15
C VAL A 349 -12.74 -24.90 -14.26
N LEU A 350 -13.56 -24.62 -15.26
CA LEU A 350 -14.32 -23.37 -15.35
C LEU A 350 -15.63 -23.57 -14.58
N CYS A 351 -15.72 -22.93 -13.41
CA CYS A 351 -16.96 -22.85 -12.65
C CYS A 351 -17.80 -21.68 -13.17
N ARG A 352 -19.09 -21.94 -13.40
CA ARG A 352 -20.09 -20.94 -13.73
C ARG A 352 -21.06 -20.79 -12.56
N MET A 353 -20.67 -19.98 -11.57
CA MET A 353 -21.48 -19.71 -10.38
C MET A 353 -22.73 -18.87 -10.70
N ASP A 354 -22.83 -18.36 -11.93
CA ASP A 354 -24.03 -17.78 -12.55
C ASP A 354 -25.10 -18.83 -12.94
N PHE A 355 -24.80 -20.13 -12.83
CA PHE A 355 -25.69 -21.26 -13.14
C PHE A 355 -26.06 -22.02 -11.85
N GLU A 356 -27.07 -22.90 -11.91
CA GLU A 356 -27.43 -23.76 -10.78
C GLU A 356 -26.56 -25.02 -10.69
N ASP A 357 -26.42 -25.56 -9.47
CA ASP A 357 -25.60 -26.78 -9.19
C ASP A 357 -25.99 -27.99 -10.08
N SER A 358 -27.21 -28.01 -10.62
CA SER A 358 -27.74 -29.05 -11.50
C SER A 358 -27.43 -28.88 -12.98
N ASP A 359 -26.99 -27.69 -13.41
CA ASP A 359 -26.89 -27.36 -14.83
C ASP A 359 -25.62 -27.95 -15.45
N ALA A 360 -25.72 -28.54 -16.64
CA ALA A 360 -24.57 -29.09 -17.35
C ALA A 360 -23.49 -28.04 -17.69
N GLY A 361 -23.83 -26.75 -17.68
CA GLY A 361 -22.89 -25.63 -17.87
C GLY A 361 -22.19 -25.14 -16.59
N PHE A 362 -22.60 -25.61 -15.40
CA PHE A 362 -22.13 -25.11 -14.11
C PHE A 362 -20.65 -25.44 -13.80
N GLN A 363 -20.17 -26.58 -14.27
CA GLN A 363 -18.76 -26.97 -14.19
C GLN A 363 -18.29 -27.54 -15.53
N LEU A 364 -17.43 -26.80 -16.22
CA LEU A 364 -16.80 -27.23 -17.47
C LEU A 364 -15.36 -27.68 -17.19
N ASP A 365 -15.00 -28.89 -17.60
CA ASP A 365 -13.64 -29.41 -17.47
C ASP A 365 -12.77 -28.82 -18.59
N THR A 366 -11.63 -28.21 -18.23
CA THR A 366 -10.75 -27.55 -19.23
C THR A 366 -9.73 -28.50 -19.84
N GLY A 367 -9.58 -29.72 -19.30
CA GLY A 367 -8.50 -30.63 -19.63
C GLY A 367 -7.12 -30.23 -19.10
N ALA A 368 -6.93 -28.99 -18.63
CA ALA A 368 -5.67 -28.51 -18.06
C ALA A 368 -5.43 -29.06 -16.65
N ARG A 369 -4.22 -29.54 -16.41
CA ARG A 369 -3.80 -30.25 -15.18
C ARG A 369 -2.62 -29.52 -14.57
N ILE A 370 -2.64 -29.25 -13.26
CA ILE A 370 -1.49 -28.63 -12.59
C ILE A 370 -0.65 -29.68 -11.89
N ILE A 371 0.58 -29.86 -12.39
CA ILE A 371 1.61 -30.71 -11.79
C ILE A 371 2.37 -29.87 -10.75
N VAL A 372 1.87 -29.88 -9.50
CA VAL A 372 2.42 -29.06 -8.39
C VAL A 372 3.78 -29.58 -7.87
N LYS A 373 4.27 -30.73 -8.35
CA LYS A 373 5.58 -31.29 -7.98
C LYS A 373 6.52 -31.33 -9.17
N GLY A 374 7.48 -30.41 -9.20
CA GLY A 374 8.69 -30.55 -10.04
C GLY A 374 9.51 -31.75 -9.60
N VAL A 375 10.24 -32.36 -10.55
CA VAL A 375 11.04 -33.57 -10.31
C VAL A 375 12.51 -33.25 -10.54
N TYR A 376 13.33 -33.33 -9.50
CA TYR A 376 14.76 -33.06 -9.58
C TYR A 376 15.53 -33.77 -8.45
N PHE A 377 16.76 -34.17 -8.76
CA PHE A 377 17.67 -34.77 -7.79
C PHE A 377 19.09 -34.24 -7.99
N ASP A 378 19.90 -34.38 -6.96
CA ASP A 378 21.35 -34.23 -7.00
C ASP A 378 21.96 -35.43 -6.26
N ALA A 379 22.87 -36.16 -6.91
CA ALA A 379 23.37 -37.46 -6.47
C ALA A 379 24.91 -37.48 -6.49
N TYR A 380 25.51 -37.82 -5.36
CA TYR A 380 26.94 -37.60 -5.12
C TYR A 380 27.69 -38.89 -4.77
N LEU A 381 29.02 -38.85 -4.96
CA LEU A 381 29.96 -39.92 -4.62
C LEU A 381 31.00 -39.42 -3.63
N THR A 382 31.37 -40.27 -2.68
CA THR A 382 32.37 -40.00 -1.64
C THR A 382 33.61 -40.91 -1.73
N SER A 383 33.68 -41.76 -2.75
CA SER A 383 34.76 -42.73 -2.96
C SER A 383 35.02 -42.98 -4.45
N HIS A 384 36.20 -43.51 -4.78
CA HIS A 384 36.61 -43.72 -6.17
C HIS A 384 35.94 -44.95 -6.79
N LEU A 385 35.46 -44.80 -8.03
CA LEU A 385 34.81 -45.88 -8.80
C LEU A 385 35.85 -46.82 -9.41
N HIS A 386 36.31 -47.82 -8.66
CA HIS A 386 37.31 -48.78 -9.15
C HIS A 386 36.77 -49.79 -10.17
N LYS A 387 35.51 -50.24 -10.04
CA LYS A 387 34.91 -51.31 -10.87
C LYS A 387 34.22 -50.77 -12.13
N GLU A 388 33.99 -51.65 -13.11
CA GLU A 388 33.00 -51.43 -14.15
C GLU A 388 31.59 -51.77 -13.64
N GLY A 389 30.56 -51.18 -14.25
CA GLY A 389 29.16 -51.44 -13.90
C GLY A 389 28.30 -50.19 -13.93
N VAL A 390 27.04 -50.33 -13.48
CA VAL A 390 26.18 -49.18 -13.18
C VAL A 390 26.78 -48.42 -12.00
N ILE A 391 26.77 -47.09 -12.09
CA ILE A 391 27.30 -46.20 -11.07
C ILE A 391 26.23 -46.01 -10.00
N THR A 392 26.42 -46.63 -8.84
CA THR A 392 25.68 -46.29 -7.62
C THR A 392 26.25 -45.02 -7.00
N PHE A 393 25.45 -44.35 -6.16
CA PHE A 393 25.82 -43.09 -5.49
C PHE A 393 25.90 -43.27 -3.97
N SER A 394 26.76 -42.49 -3.31
CA SER A 394 26.88 -42.48 -1.85
C SER A 394 25.63 -41.90 -1.16
N GLY A 395 24.90 -41.04 -1.87
CA GLY A 395 23.67 -40.41 -1.37
C GLY A 395 23.10 -39.42 -2.39
N THR A 396 22.06 -38.70 -1.98
CA THR A 396 21.47 -37.58 -2.72
C THR A 396 21.39 -36.35 -1.83
N VAL A 397 21.79 -35.17 -2.33
CA VAL A 397 21.60 -33.89 -1.62
C VAL A 397 20.13 -33.48 -1.65
N VAL A 398 19.45 -33.76 -2.77
CA VAL A 398 18.01 -33.57 -2.96
C VAL A 398 17.46 -34.65 -3.90
N ASN A 399 16.18 -34.98 -3.77
CA ASN A 399 15.50 -36.01 -4.58
C ASN A 399 13.98 -35.76 -4.62
N ILE A 400 13.55 -34.56 -5.04
CA ILE A 400 12.12 -34.24 -5.10
C ILE A 400 11.47 -35.02 -6.24
N GLY A 401 10.37 -35.70 -5.90
CA GLY A 401 9.73 -36.71 -6.76
C GLY A 401 10.20 -38.14 -6.48
N ASN A 402 11.22 -38.35 -5.63
CA ASN A 402 11.77 -39.66 -5.23
C ASN A 402 12.21 -40.56 -6.41
N GLY A 403 12.50 -39.97 -7.58
CA GLY A 403 12.84 -40.75 -8.78
C GLY A 403 14.21 -41.43 -8.71
N MET A 404 15.19 -40.84 -8.01
CA MET A 404 16.55 -41.39 -7.89
C MET A 404 16.66 -42.40 -6.75
N VAL A 405 17.19 -43.59 -7.02
CA VAL A 405 17.54 -44.61 -6.03
C VAL A 405 19.07 -44.78 -5.99
N SER A 406 19.72 -44.03 -5.09
CA SER A 406 21.20 -43.95 -4.99
C SER A 406 21.89 -45.32 -4.86
N SER A 407 21.28 -46.25 -4.12
CA SER A 407 21.80 -47.61 -3.91
C SER A 407 21.80 -48.49 -5.16
N THR A 408 21.05 -48.15 -6.21
CA THR A 408 21.03 -48.84 -7.51
C THR A 408 21.66 -48.01 -8.64
N GLY A 409 21.72 -46.68 -8.49
CA GLY A 409 22.18 -45.76 -9.54
C GLY A 409 21.12 -45.44 -10.60
N ILE A 410 19.87 -45.85 -10.37
CA ILE A 410 18.77 -45.71 -11.32
C ILE A 410 17.88 -44.53 -10.92
N PHE A 411 17.56 -43.68 -11.90
CA PHE A 411 16.45 -42.74 -11.82
C PHE A 411 15.25 -43.30 -12.60
N THR A 412 14.09 -43.40 -11.97
CA THR A 412 12.81 -43.74 -12.66
C THR A 412 11.98 -42.48 -12.81
N ALA A 413 11.54 -42.17 -14.02
CA ALA A 413 10.70 -41.00 -14.31
C ALA A 413 9.31 -41.15 -13.64
N PRO A 414 8.94 -40.29 -12.67
CA PRO A 414 7.66 -40.38 -11.96
C PRO A 414 6.52 -39.62 -12.66
N LEU A 415 6.79 -39.02 -13.83
CA LEU A 415 5.86 -38.27 -14.67
C LEU A 415 6.30 -38.37 -16.14
N ASP A 416 5.40 -38.07 -17.08
CA ASP A 416 5.76 -37.80 -18.47
C ASP A 416 6.33 -36.38 -18.60
N GLY A 417 7.39 -36.17 -19.39
CA GLY A 417 7.97 -34.83 -19.60
C GLY A 417 9.35 -34.82 -20.24
N ILE A 418 9.94 -33.62 -20.35
CA ILE A 418 11.33 -33.42 -20.78
C ILE A 418 12.21 -33.20 -19.55
N TYR A 419 13.21 -34.05 -19.39
CA TYR A 419 14.14 -34.07 -18.26
C TYR A 419 15.53 -33.63 -18.69
N ALA A 420 16.18 -32.78 -17.88
CA ALA A 420 17.56 -32.34 -18.09
C ALA A 420 18.50 -33.09 -17.13
N PHE A 421 19.43 -33.87 -17.68
CA PHE A 421 20.44 -34.60 -16.91
C PHE A 421 21.80 -33.92 -17.06
N HIS A 422 22.32 -33.40 -15.96
CA HIS A 422 23.65 -32.80 -15.87
C HIS A 422 24.54 -33.72 -15.02
N PHE A 423 25.66 -34.19 -15.58
CA PHE A 423 26.60 -35.02 -14.84
C PHE A 423 28.04 -34.73 -15.24
N HIS A 424 28.96 -34.95 -14.29
CA HIS A 424 30.39 -34.72 -14.43
C HIS A 424 31.15 -35.78 -13.63
N TYR A 425 32.38 -36.10 -14.03
CA TYR A 425 33.28 -36.94 -13.23
C TYR A 425 34.72 -36.53 -13.43
N LEU A 426 35.57 -36.74 -12.42
CA LEU A 426 37.01 -36.63 -12.56
C LEU A 426 37.57 -37.95 -13.11
N GLY A 427 38.18 -37.90 -14.29
CA GLY A 427 39.04 -38.96 -14.80
C GLY A 427 40.42 -38.86 -14.17
N TYR A 428 40.94 -39.96 -13.63
CA TYR A 428 42.29 -40.03 -13.08
C TYR A 428 42.85 -41.45 -13.16
N GLY A 429 44.14 -41.58 -13.49
CA GLY A 429 44.88 -42.83 -13.59
C GLY A 429 45.17 -43.31 -15.02
N ASP A 430 45.78 -44.49 -15.10
CA ASP A 430 46.51 -44.96 -16.30
C ASP A 430 45.63 -45.51 -17.44
N VAL A 431 44.30 -45.50 -17.27
CA VAL A 431 43.35 -46.14 -18.21
C VAL A 431 42.19 -45.22 -18.52
N SER A 432 41.86 -45.09 -19.81
CA SER A 432 40.73 -44.27 -20.26
C SER A 432 39.43 -44.79 -19.66
N THR A 433 38.69 -43.90 -19.00
CA THR A 433 37.40 -44.21 -18.37
C THR A 433 36.28 -43.55 -19.17
N ARG A 434 35.35 -44.37 -19.66
CA ARG A 434 34.11 -43.95 -20.32
C ARG A 434 32.94 -44.06 -19.35
N VAL A 435 32.01 -43.12 -19.42
CA VAL A 435 30.70 -43.19 -18.76
C VAL A 435 29.59 -42.99 -19.79
N ASP A 436 28.72 -43.99 -19.94
CA ASP A 436 27.49 -43.90 -20.75
C ASP A 436 26.31 -43.46 -19.87
N LEU A 437 25.49 -42.53 -20.33
CA LEU A 437 24.13 -42.26 -19.81
C LEU A 437 23.11 -42.96 -20.71
N ARG A 438 22.20 -43.73 -20.12
CA ARG A 438 21.31 -44.65 -20.86
C ARG A 438 19.85 -44.50 -20.44
N ARG A 439 18.92 -44.50 -21.41
CA ARG A 439 17.46 -44.62 -21.20
C ARG A 439 17.04 -46.05 -21.50
N ASN A 440 16.39 -46.72 -20.56
CA ASN A 440 15.98 -48.12 -20.65
C ASN A 440 17.14 -49.01 -21.15
N ARG A 441 18.35 -48.78 -20.58
CA ARG A 441 19.62 -49.45 -20.91
C ARG A 441 20.21 -49.15 -22.30
N VAL A 442 19.52 -48.36 -23.15
CA VAL A 442 20.01 -47.87 -24.45
C VAL A 442 20.77 -46.56 -24.27
N ILE A 443 22.00 -46.48 -24.80
CA ILE A 443 22.87 -45.29 -24.68
C ILE A 443 22.21 -44.06 -25.34
N LYS A 444 22.25 -42.92 -24.65
CA LYS A 444 21.76 -41.61 -25.11
C LYS A 444 22.82 -40.51 -25.02
N GLY A 445 23.63 -40.52 -23.96
CA GLY A 445 24.81 -39.67 -23.79
C GLY A 445 26.04 -40.53 -23.47
N ALA A 446 27.23 -40.01 -23.73
CA ALA A 446 28.48 -40.68 -23.35
C ALA A 446 29.63 -39.67 -23.24
N MET A 447 30.48 -39.89 -22.25
CA MET A 447 31.69 -39.11 -21.99
C MET A 447 32.89 -40.04 -21.85
N VAL A 448 34.08 -39.52 -22.16
CA VAL A 448 35.36 -40.24 -22.04
C VAL A 448 36.40 -39.30 -21.42
N ALA A 449 37.17 -39.82 -20.47
CA ALA A 449 38.39 -39.20 -19.97
C ALA A 449 39.61 -40.00 -20.44
N ARG A 450 40.69 -39.29 -20.79
CA ARG A 450 41.95 -39.84 -21.28
C ARG A 450 42.83 -40.34 -20.13
N PRO A 451 43.70 -41.35 -20.36
CA PRO A 451 44.64 -41.80 -19.36
C PRO A 451 45.73 -40.75 -19.13
N ASN A 452 46.27 -40.69 -17.92
CA ASN A 452 47.37 -39.81 -17.51
C ASN A 452 47.07 -38.29 -17.55
N GLU A 453 45.85 -37.88 -17.90
CA GLU A 453 45.38 -36.49 -17.86
C GLU A 453 44.29 -36.34 -16.79
N SER A 454 44.32 -35.24 -16.02
CA SER A 454 43.35 -34.94 -14.96
C SER A 454 42.12 -34.22 -15.53
N GLU A 455 41.37 -34.91 -16.39
CA GLU A 455 40.19 -34.34 -17.07
C GLU A 455 38.92 -34.41 -16.22
N ILE A 456 38.10 -33.35 -16.24
CA ILE A 456 36.75 -33.33 -15.66
C ILE A 456 35.73 -33.16 -16.81
N PRO A 457 35.44 -34.22 -17.59
CA PRO A 457 34.36 -34.18 -18.57
C PRO A 457 33.01 -33.94 -17.88
N SER A 458 32.20 -33.07 -18.48
CA SER A 458 30.82 -32.78 -18.05
C SER A 458 29.87 -32.76 -19.26
N GLN A 459 28.64 -33.22 -19.06
CA GLN A 459 27.61 -33.30 -20.10
C GLN A 459 26.24 -32.91 -19.53
N ALA A 460 25.54 -32.08 -20.28
CA ALA A 460 24.10 -31.86 -20.16
C ALA A 460 23.39 -32.59 -21.31
N ILE A 461 22.27 -33.28 -21.02
CA ILE A 461 21.43 -33.91 -22.03
C ILE A 461 19.95 -33.76 -21.66
N PHE A 462 19.14 -33.34 -22.63
CA PHE A 462 17.69 -33.26 -22.51
C PHE A 462 17.07 -34.53 -23.10
N LEU A 463 16.17 -35.18 -22.37
CA LEU A 463 15.47 -36.38 -22.79
C LEU A 463 13.98 -36.23 -22.52
N SER A 464 13.15 -36.40 -23.56
CA SER A 464 11.74 -36.74 -23.37
C SER A 464 11.65 -38.15 -22.77
N LEU A 465 10.97 -38.28 -21.64
CA LEU A 465 10.71 -39.52 -20.89
C LEU A 465 9.20 -39.66 -20.65
N ASN A 466 8.76 -40.91 -20.58
CA ASN A 466 7.42 -41.30 -20.15
C ASN A 466 7.47 -41.80 -18.71
N LEU A 467 6.33 -41.80 -18.03
CA LEU A 467 6.14 -42.41 -16.71
C LEU A 467 6.69 -43.85 -16.68
N GLY A 468 7.65 -44.09 -15.78
CA GLY A 468 8.29 -45.40 -15.58
C GLY A 468 9.58 -45.64 -16.39
N ASP A 469 10.04 -44.72 -17.24
CA ASP A 469 11.34 -44.85 -17.91
C ASP A 469 12.51 -44.88 -16.90
N GLU A 470 13.46 -45.78 -17.10
CA GLU A 470 14.71 -45.89 -16.32
C GLU A 470 15.85 -45.09 -16.99
N ILE A 471 16.58 -44.31 -16.19
CA ILE A 471 17.85 -43.68 -16.54
C ILE A 471 18.95 -44.24 -15.64
N ASP A 472 20.07 -44.69 -16.23
CA ASP A 472 21.26 -45.07 -15.47
C ASP A 472 22.57 -44.58 -16.12
N TRP A 473 23.62 -44.57 -15.31
CA TRP A 473 24.99 -44.25 -15.72
C TRP A 473 25.85 -45.50 -15.61
N ARG A 474 26.64 -45.82 -16.65
CA ARG A 474 27.49 -47.01 -16.66
C ARG A 474 28.95 -46.66 -16.93
N ARG A 475 29.84 -47.06 -16.01
CA ARG A 475 31.30 -46.97 -16.19
C ARG A 475 31.83 -48.15 -17.00
N ILE A 476 32.70 -47.84 -17.97
CA ILE A 476 33.43 -48.78 -18.82
C ILE A 476 34.92 -48.37 -18.84
N ILE A 477 35.83 -49.33 -18.73
CA ILE A 477 37.28 -49.15 -18.78
C ILE A 477 37.75 -49.45 -20.21
N GLN A 478 38.17 -48.43 -20.95
CA GLN A 478 38.69 -48.60 -22.31
C GLN A 478 40.17 -49.00 -22.30
N LEU A 479 40.42 -50.30 -22.10
CA LEU A 479 41.71 -50.93 -22.37
C LEU A 479 42.06 -50.80 -23.86
N ARG A 480 43.27 -50.31 -24.17
CA ARG A 480 43.73 -50.09 -25.57
C ARG A 480 43.69 -51.39 -26.40
N ARG A 481 42.76 -51.48 -27.35
CA ARG A 481 42.91 -52.23 -28.60
C ARG A 481 42.56 -51.32 -29.77
N ALA A 482 43.44 -51.28 -30.77
CA ALA A 482 43.35 -50.34 -31.88
C ALA A 482 42.55 -50.92 -33.05
N SER A 483 41.40 -50.32 -33.38
CA SER A 483 40.75 -50.46 -34.70
C SER A 483 39.62 -49.44 -34.91
N GLN A 484 39.93 -48.37 -35.65
CA GLN A 484 39.03 -47.42 -36.36
C GLN A 484 37.89 -46.71 -35.58
N PRO A 485 37.80 -45.36 -35.64
CA PRO A 485 36.53 -44.68 -35.42
C PRO A 485 35.60 -44.90 -36.62
N ARG A 486 34.48 -45.60 -36.43
CA ARG A 486 33.38 -45.55 -37.39
C ARG A 486 32.59 -44.26 -37.17
N LEU A 487 32.55 -43.39 -38.18
CA LEU A 487 31.62 -42.27 -38.19
C LEU A 487 30.18 -42.80 -38.14
N VAL A 488 29.36 -42.18 -37.31
CA VAL A 488 27.90 -42.19 -37.44
C VAL A 488 27.49 -40.73 -37.57
N PHE A 489 27.12 -40.31 -38.78
CA PHE A 489 26.49 -39.02 -38.99
C PHE A 489 25.08 -39.06 -38.38
N GLY A 490 24.79 -38.10 -37.50
CA GLY A 490 23.44 -37.80 -37.03
C GLY A 490 23.08 -36.38 -37.45
N THR A 491 22.39 -36.23 -38.57
CA THR A 491 21.96 -34.92 -39.08
C THR A 491 20.99 -34.27 -38.11
N ILE A 492 21.28 -33.05 -37.67
CA ILE A 492 20.26 -32.20 -37.04
C ILE A 492 19.42 -31.61 -38.17
N VAL A 493 18.22 -32.16 -38.37
CA VAL A 493 17.15 -31.46 -39.09
C VAL A 493 16.38 -30.66 -38.05
N SER A 494 16.51 -29.34 -38.09
CA SER A 494 15.67 -28.43 -37.33
C SER A 494 14.46 -28.06 -38.19
N GLU A 495 13.37 -28.81 -38.05
CA GLU A 495 12.08 -28.47 -38.63
C GLU A 495 11.09 -28.23 -37.50
N LEU A 496 10.31 -27.14 -37.63
CA LEU A 496 9.37 -26.68 -36.61
C LEU A 496 7.96 -27.16 -36.98
N GLU A 497 7.11 -27.34 -35.97
CA GLU A 497 5.68 -27.60 -36.06
C GLU A 497 5.23 -28.94 -36.70
N ALA A 498 4.68 -29.81 -35.85
CA ALA A 498 3.62 -30.75 -36.21
C ALA A 498 2.70 -30.94 -35.01
N SER A 499 1.69 -30.07 -34.87
CA SER A 499 0.56 -30.26 -33.95
C SER A 499 -0.59 -30.91 -34.71
N GLU A 500 -0.90 -32.17 -34.41
CA GLU A 500 -2.09 -32.85 -34.95
C GLU A 500 -3.36 -32.57 -34.12
N PRO A 501 -4.55 -32.64 -34.74
CA PRO A 501 -5.69 -31.84 -34.30
C PRO A 501 -6.59 -32.51 -33.24
N ILE A 502 -7.31 -31.66 -32.50
CA ILE A 502 -8.44 -32.07 -31.65
C ILE A 502 -9.70 -32.18 -32.54
N GLU A 503 -10.30 -33.37 -32.63
CA GLU A 503 -11.60 -33.57 -33.29
C GLU A 503 -12.74 -32.87 -32.50
N ALA A 504 -13.08 -31.64 -32.90
CA ALA A 504 -14.27 -30.94 -32.43
C ALA A 504 -15.53 -31.50 -33.12
N ARG A 505 -16.06 -32.62 -32.60
CA ARG A 505 -17.23 -33.32 -33.14
C ARG A 505 -18.55 -32.59 -32.85
N LEU A 506 -18.76 -31.45 -33.51
CA LEU A 506 -20.01 -30.70 -33.49
C LEU A 506 -21.14 -31.51 -34.15
N LEU A 507 -22.14 -31.89 -33.36
CA LEU A 507 -23.45 -32.27 -33.88
C LEU A 507 -24.21 -30.98 -34.23
N ALA A 508 -24.60 -30.85 -35.49
CA ALA A 508 -25.57 -29.83 -35.90
C ALA A 508 -26.99 -30.30 -35.53
N ASP A 509 -27.78 -29.40 -34.96
CA ASP A 509 -29.24 -29.49 -34.91
C ASP A 509 -29.81 -28.12 -35.31
N ASP A 510 -30.91 -28.13 -36.06
CA ASP A 510 -31.20 -27.08 -37.05
C ASP A 510 -32.58 -26.45 -36.80
N SER A 511 -32.62 -25.47 -35.87
CA SER A 511 -33.87 -24.78 -35.51
C SER A 511 -33.70 -23.27 -35.23
N PHE A 512 -33.99 -22.47 -36.27
CA PHE A 512 -34.75 -21.20 -36.31
C PHE A 512 -34.74 -20.19 -35.12
N PRO A 513 -34.87 -18.85 -35.36
CA PRO A 513 -34.69 -18.09 -36.62
C PRO A 513 -33.93 -16.75 -36.50
N LYS A 514 -33.56 -16.17 -37.66
CA LYS A 514 -33.03 -14.79 -37.80
C LYS A 514 -34.11 -13.72 -37.55
N ARG A 515 -33.74 -12.58 -36.95
CA ARG A 515 -34.38 -11.26 -37.15
C ARG A 515 -33.47 -10.10 -36.70
N LEU A 516 -33.29 -9.08 -37.57
CA LEU A 516 -32.88 -7.68 -37.30
C LEU A 516 -31.54 -7.48 -36.54
N ALA A 517 -30.45 -6.88 -37.06
CA ALA A 517 -30.17 -5.90 -38.14
C ALA A 517 -30.61 -4.44 -37.84
N GLN A 518 -29.70 -3.47 -38.13
CA GLN A 518 -29.70 -2.04 -37.78
C GLN A 518 -29.34 -1.79 -36.28
N THR A 519 -28.47 -0.85 -35.84
CA THR A 519 -27.72 0.29 -36.44
C THR A 519 -26.41 0.48 -35.63
N ALA A 520 -25.17 0.31 -36.15
CA ALA A 520 -24.30 1.21 -36.93
C ALA A 520 -23.65 2.41 -36.19
N MET A 521 -22.37 2.69 -36.52
CA MET A 521 -21.44 3.76 -36.03
C MET A 521 -20.86 3.57 -34.61
N GLY A 522 -19.54 3.66 -34.35
CA GLY A 522 -18.32 3.79 -35.17
C GLY A 522 -17.08 3.32 -34.36
N VAL A 523 -15.81 3.39 -34.78
CA VAL A 523 -15.13 4.09 -35.90
C VAL A 523 -13.93 3.25 -36.41
N ASP A 524 -13.60 3.30 -37.70
CA ASP A 524 -12.49 2.58 -38.35
C ASP A 524 -11.11 3.27 -38.27
N CYS A 525 -10.04 2.46 -38.31
CA CYS A 525 -8.76 2.70 -39.03
C CYS A 525 -7.71 1.61 -38.67
N LEU A 526 -6.83 1.11 -39.55
CA LEU A 526 -6.89 0.83 -41.00
C LEU A 526 -5.68 -0.09 -41.34
N LEU A 527 -5.80 -1.01 -42.31
CA LEU A 527 -4.70 -1.90 -42.75
C LEU A 527 -4.50 -1.85 -44.27
N SER A 528 -3.24 -1.73 -44.71
CA SER A 528 -2.77 -1.94 -46.10
C SER A 528 -1.24 -2.20 -46.06
N GLN A 529 -0.72 -3.35 -46.54
CA GLN A 529 -0.22 -3.59 -47.93
C GLN A 529 1.02 -2.74 -48.33
N THR A 530 2.05 -3.21 -49.06
CA THR A 530 2.50 -4.56 -49.51
C THR A 530 3.94 -4.45 -50.07
N GLU A 531 4.76 -5.50 -49.86
CA GLU A 531 5.79 -6.09 -50.77
C GLU A 531 6.91 -5.29 -51.50
N LEU A 532 7.96 -6.06 -51.85
CA LEU A 532 8.98 -5.87 -52.92
C LEU A 532 10.08 -4.79 -52.77
N ILE A 533 11.33 -5.26 -52.62
CA ILE A 533 12.34 -5.32 -53.71
C ILE A 533 13.55 -6.16 -53.25
N GLU A 534 14.03 -7.08 -54.10
CA GLU A 534 15.38 -7.66 -54.05
C GLU A 534 16.24 -6.98 -55.13
N GLU A 535 17.54 -6.73 -54.87
CA GLU A 535 18.69 -7.08 -55.74
C GLU A 535 20.00 -6.40 -55.28
N ALA A 536 21.13 -7.01 -55.67
CA ALA A 536 22.52 -6.55 -55.53
C ALA A 536 23.10 -6.35 -54.10
N GLY A 537 24.42 -6.53 -53.89
CA GLY A 537 25.41 -7.11 -54.80
C GLY A 537 26.86 -6.68 -54.57
N ALA A 538 27.58 -7.41 -53.71
CA ALA A 538 29.04 -7.39 -53.53
C ALA A 538 29.70 -6.08 -53.00
N GLU A 539 30.99 -6.21 -52.66
CA GLU A 539 31.90 -5.19 -52.09
C GLU A 539 31.51 -4.67 -50.68
N VAL A 540 32.42 -4.31 -49.77
CA VAL A 540 33.89 -4.12 -49.84
C VAL A 540 34.60 -5.01 -48.82
N VAL A 541 35.80 -5.48 -49.18
CA VAL A 541 36.80 -6.06 -48.26
C VAL A 541 37.96 -5.05 -48.07
N GLU A 542 38.63 -5.15 -46.92
CA GLU A 542 39.94 -4.56 -46.58
C GLU A 542 40.07 -3.13 -46.00
N LEU A 543 41.15 -2.99 -45.21
CA LEU A 543 41.90 -1.79 -44.80
C LEU A 543 41.21 -0.63 -44.05
N LEU A 544 41.26 -0.69 -42.71
CA LEU A 544 42.24 0.05 -41.85
C LEU A 544 41.76 -0.04 -40.39
N ALA A 545 42.40 -0.78 -39.48
CA ALA A 545 43.72 -0.53 -38.89
C ALA A 545 43.79 0.68 -37.92
N HIS A 546 43.73 0.36 -36.63
CA HIS A 546 44.40 1.03 -35.50
C HIS A 546 43.88 2.34 -34.87
N THR A 547 43.99 2.30 -33.53
CA THR A 547 44.39 3.35 -32.55
C THR A 547 43.35 4.29 -31.89
N TRP A 548 43.27 4.06 -30.56
CA TRP A 548 42.96 4.98 -29.45
C TRP A 548 41.47 5.31 -29.21
N ARG A 549 40.95 5.27 -27.97
CA ARG A 549 41.60 5.02 -26.65
C ARG A 549 41.06 3.77 -25.97
#